data_AF-A0A535CUY3-F1
#
_entry.id   AF-A0A535CUY3-F1
#
_cell.length_a   1.000
_cell.length_b   1.000
_cell.length_c   1.000
_cell.angle_alpha   90.00
_cell.angle_beta   90.00
_cell.angle_gamma   90.00
#
_symmetry.space_group_name_H-M   'P 1'
#
loop_
_entity.id
_entity.type
_entity.pdbx_description
1 polymer ?
#
loop_
_entity_poly.entity_id
_entity_poly.type
_entity_poly.pdbx_seq_one_letter_code
_entity_poly.pdbx_strand_id
1 'polypeptide(L)'
;MLKSSGPRQSGRRRLSDVPLDEDEVLIDGFDATLAGIKVHVTAVLERTCVYVDRTGDRRLASKKDLWVEADKLPIRRRGTG
;
A
#
# COMPACT_ATOMS: atom_id res chain seq x y z
N MET A 1 21.94 -6.94 16.57
CA MET A 1 20.51 -6.64 16.27
C MET A 1 20.32 -6.77 14.77
N LEU A 2 19.50 -7.71 14.30
CA LEU A 2 19.33 -7.99 12.88
C LEU A 2 18.72 -6.77 12.15
N LYS A 3 19.52 -6.10 11.32
CA LYS A 3 19.03 -5.20 10.27
C LYS A 3 18.54 -6.09 9.13
N SER A 4 17.25 -6.39 9.09
CA SER A 4 16.65 -7.11 7.96
C SER A 4 16.39 -6.14 6.81
N SER A 5 17.46 -5.61 6.22
CA SER A 5 17.43 -4.90 4.93
C SER A 5 17.48 -5.93 3.79
N GLY A 6 16.53 -6.87 3.79
CA GLY A 6 16.33 -7.78 2.67
C GLY A 6 15.37 -7.16 1.64
N PRO A 7 15.41 -7.58 0.36
CA PRO A 7 14.35 -7.23 -0.59
C PRO A 7 12.99 -7.56 0.02
N ARG A 8 12.01 -6.65 -0.10
CA ARG A 8 10.64 -6.86 0.38
C ARG A 8 10.18 -8.23 -0.11
N GLN A 9 9.91 -9.15 0.82
CA GLN A 9 9.51 -10.50 0.44
C GLN A 9 8.28 -10.42 -0.47
N SER A 10 8.40 -10.98 -1.67
CA SER A 10 7.29 -11.12 -2.60
C SER A 10 6.13 -11.86 -1.95
N GLY A 11 4.91 -11.40 -2.21
CA GLY A 11 3.69 -12.06 -1.78
C GLY A 11 2.61 -11.12 -1.23
N ARG A 12 1.40 -11.67 -1.20
CA ARG A 12 0.21 -11.00 -0.68
C ARG A 12 0.27 -10.83 0.82
N ARG A 13 0.10 -9.60 1.29
CA ARG A 13 -0.07 -9.27 2.70
C ARG A 13 -0.97 -8.06 2.88
N ARG A 14 -1.35 -7.77 4.12
CA ARG A 14 -2.08 -6.55 4.46
C ARG A 14 -1.18 -5.34 4.24
N LEU A 15 -1.75 -4.25 3.75
CA LEU A 15 -1.03 -3.00 3.52
C LEU A 15 -0.49 -2.41 4.82
N SER A 16 -1.13 -2.68 5.96
CA SER A 16 -0.62 -2.34 7.29
C SER A 16 0.64 -3.08 7.71
N ASP A 17 0.90 -4.26 7.12
CA ASP A 17 2.00 -5.16 7.50
C ASP A 17 3.18 -5.04 6.51
N VAL A 18 3.09 -4.09 5.59
CA VAL A 18 4.17 -3.73 4.68
C VAL A 18 5.15 -2.87 5.48
N PRO A 19 6.40 -3.33 5.71
CA PRO A 19 7.38 -2.53 6.42
C PRO A 19 7.71 -1.28 5.59
N LEU A 20 7.68 -0.09 6.15
CA LEU A 20 8.17 1.13 5.51
C LEU A 20 9.26 1.70 6.39
N ASP A 21 10.38 2.10 5.79
CA ASP A 21 11.38 2.90 6.50
C ASP A 21 10.80 4.29 6.82
N GLU A 22 11.38 5.01 7.78
CA GLU A 22 10.88 6.32 8.23
C GLU A 22 10.88 7.38 7.12
N ASP A 23 11.80 7.25 6.16
CA ASP A 23 11.90 8.09 4.97
C ASP A 23 11.04 7.56 3.81
N GLU A 24 10.39 6.41 3.92
CA GLU A 24 9.62 5.81 2.84
C GLU A 24 8.13 6.15 2.91
N VAL A 25 7.60 6.61 1.78
CA VAL A 25 6.16 6.87 1.61
C VAL A 25 5.59 6.04 0.48
N LEU A 26 4.43 5.43 0.75
CA LEU A 26 3.59 4.81 -0.26
C LEU A 26 2.99 5.89 -1.17
N ILE A 27 3.15 5.70 -2.47
CA ILE A 27 2.49 6.52 -3.50
C ILE A 27 1.19 5.81 -3.91
N ASP A 28 0.23 6.58 -4.40
CA ASP A 28 -0.98 6.09 -5.04
C ASP A 28 -0.74 5.49 -6.44
N GLY A 29 -1.80 5.02 -7.09
CA GLY A 29 -1.73 4.42 -8.43
C GLY A 29 -1.34 2.95 -8.42
N PHE A 30 -1.78 2.18 -7.42
CA PHE A 30 -1.52 0.74 -7.33
C PHE A 30 -2.79 -0.07 -7.09
N ASP A 31 -2.72 -1.35 -7.44
CA ASP A 31 -3.83 -2.27 -7.23
C ASP A 31 -3.75 -2.92 -5.85
N ALA A 32 -4.92 -3.04 -5.22
CA ALA A 32 -5.12 -3.75 -3.96
C ALA A 32 -6.31 -4.70 -4.07
N THR A 33 -6.49 -5.55 -3.07
CA THR A 33 -7.63 -6.42 -2.91
C THR A 33 -8.33 -6.11 -1.59
N LEU A 34 -9.60 -5.74 -1.64
CA LEU A 34 -10.45 -5.47 -0.49
C LEU A 34 -11.58 -6.50 -0.47
N ALA A 35 -11.71 -7.27 0.62
CA ALA A 35 -12.74 -8.31 0.75
C ALA A 35 -12.81 -9.27 -0.47
N GLY A 36 -11.66 -9.62 -1.07
CA GLY A 36 -11.58 -10.49 -2.25
C GLY A 36 -11.80 -9.79 -3.60
N ILE A 37 -12.13 -8.49 -3.61
CA ILE A 37 -12.36 -7.70 -4.81
C ILE A 37 -11.12 -6.88 -5.13
N LYS A 38 -10.66 -6.93 -6.38
CA LYS A 38 -9.60 -6.03 -6.87
C LYS A 38 -10.11 -4.59 -6.97
N VAL A 39 -9.36 -3.66 -6.38
CA VAL A 39 -9.64 -2.23 -6.35
C VAL A 39 -8.38 -1.45 -6.72
N HIS A 40 -8.55 -0.29 -7.36
CA HIS A 40 -7.43 0.57 -7.73
C HIS A 40 -7.30 1.72 -6.73
N VAL A 41 -6.18 1.80 -6.02
CA VAL A 41 -5.92 2.84 -5.02
C VAL A 41 -5.41 4.10 -5.70
N THR A 42 -6.12 5.21 -5.50
CA THR A 42 -5.85 6.52 -6.11
C THR A 42 -5.39 7.57 -5.11
N ALA A 43 -5.41 7.28 -3.81
CA ALA A 43 -4.77 8.12 -2.81
C ALA A 43 -4.39 7.29 -1.58
N VAL A 44 -3.26 7.62 -0.95
CA VAL A 44 -2.83 7.02 0.31
C VAL A 44 -2.81 8.09 1.40
N LEU A 45 -3.56 7.86 2.47
CA LEU A 45 -3.58 8.68 3.68
C LEU A 45 -2.80 7.97 4.78
N GLU A 46 -2.72 8.55 5.98
CA GLU A 46 -1.95 7.96 7.09
C GLU A 46 -2.42 6.53 7.42
N ARG A 47 -3.73 6.33 7.59
CA ARG A 47 -4.32 5.05 8.05
C ARG A 47 -5.27 4.41 7.04
N THR A 48 -5.65 5.15 6.01
CA THR A 48 -6.65 4.75 5.02
C THR A 48 -6.12 4.98 3.61
N CYS A 49 -6.79 4.38 2.64
CA CYS A 49 -6.54 4.61 1.22
C CYS A 49 -7.88 4.93 0.54
N VAL A 50 -7.83 5.82 -0.44
CA VAL A 50 -8.95 6.05 -1.36
C VAL A 50 -8.76 5.12 -2.54
N TYR A 51 -9.81 4.41 -2.91
CA TYR A 51 -9.83 3.58 -4.10
C TYR A 51 -11.04 3.89 -4.96
N VAL A 52 -10.93 3.57 -6.25
CA VAL A 52 -12.04 3.59 -7.19
C VAL A 52 -12.53 2.15 -7.36
N ASP A 53 -13.83 1.93 -7.14
CA ASP A 53 -14.46 0.63 -7.37
C ASP A 53 -14.84 0.44 -8.84
N ARG A 54 -15.54 -0.66 -9.15
CA ARG A 54 -15.98 -0.96 -10.52
C ARG A 54 -17.07 -0.04 -11.04
N THR A 55 -17.76 0.71 -10.17
CA THR A 55 -18.79 1.69 -10.58
C THR A 55 -18.18 3.06 -10.87
N GLY A 56 -16.89 3.24 -10.58
CA GLY A 56 -16.19 4.52 -10.74
C GLY A 56 -16.31 5.40 -9.50
N ASP A 57 -16.92 4.90 -8.42
CA ASP A 57 -17.10 5.68 -7.19
C ASP A 57 -15.85 5.62 -6.32
N ARG A 58 -15.52 6.78 -5.73
CA ARG A 58 -14.41 6.90 -4.78
C ARG A 58 -14.85 6.46 -3.40
N ARG A 59 -14.14 5.50 -2.83
CA ARG A 59 -14.41 4.96 -1.50
C ARG A 59 -13.14 4.93 -0.65
N LEU A 60 -13.33 4.89 0.67
CA LEU A 60 -12.25 4.78 1.65
C LEU A 60 -12.17 3.35 2.18
N ALA A 61 -10.96 2.82 2.27
CA ALA A 61 -10.66 1.57 2.96
C ALA A 61 -9.53 1.76 3.98
N SER A 62 -9.59 0.99 5.07
CA SER A 62 -8.50 0.93 6.03
C SER A 62 -7.33 0.14 5.45
N LYS A 63 -6.09 0.58 5.73
CA LYS A 63 -4.88 -0.17 5.34
C LYS A 63 -4.84 -1.59 5.91
N LYS A 64 -5.53 -1.84 7.02
CA LYS A 64 -5.61 -3.18 7.64
C LYS A 64 -6.45 -4.17 6.84
N ASP A 65 -7.39 -3.68 6.03
CA ASP A 65 -8.33 -4.50 5.27
C ASP A 65 -7.89 -4.69 3.81
N LEU A 66 -6.91 -3.90 3.37
CA LEU A 66 -6.35 -3.94 2.01
C LEU A 66 -5.23 -4.97 1.92
N TRP A 67 -5.35 -5.87 0.95
CA TRP A 67 -4.32 -6.82 0.58
C TRP A 67 -3.57 -6.34 -0.65
N VAL A 68 -2.25 -6.43 -0.63
CA VAL A 68 -1.36 -5.91 -1.68
C VAL A 68 -0.23 -6.88 -1.95
N GLU A 69 0.30 -6.84 -3.17
CA GLU A 69 1.58 -7.47 -3.51
C GLU A 69 2.70 -6.54 -3.03
N ALA A 70 3.37 -6.89 -1.92
CA ALA A 70 4.28 -5.98 -1.24
C ALA A 70 5.50 -5.56 -2.09
N ASP A 71 5.87 -6.38 -3.07
CA ASP A 71 6.96 -6.16 -4.02
C ASP A 71 6.58 -5.27 -5.21
N LYS A 72 5.29 -4.98 -5.39
CA LYS A 72 4.78 -4.15 -6.51
C LYS A 72 4.32 -2.76 -6.07
N LEU A 73 4.48 -2.43 -4.79
CA LEU A 73 4.02 -1.15 -4.27
C LEU A 73 4.94 -0.02 -4.73
N PRO A 74 4.38 1.08 -5.29
CA PRO A 74 5.15 2.26 -5.61
C PRO A 74 5.52 2.96 -4.30
N ILE A 75 6.81 2.92 -3.96
CA ILE A 75 7.35 3.52 -2.74
C ILE A 75 8.39 4.55 -3.16
N ARG A 76 8.29 5.74 -2.58
CA ARG A 76 9.26 6.81 -2.77
C ARG A 76 9.92 7.15 -1.45
N ARG A 77 11.23 7.34 -1.48
CA ARG A 77 11.97 7.92 -0.35
C ARG A 77 11.79 9.43 -0.35
N ARG A 78 11.38 9.99 0.78
CA ARG A 78 11.46 11.42 1.06
C ARG A 78 12.94 11.76 1.16
N GLY A 79 13.50 12.34 0.10
CA GLY A 79 14.73 13.10 0.24
C GLY A 79 14.47 14.25 1.21
N THR A 80 15.27 14.34 2.27
CA THR A 80 15.47 15.59 3.00
C THR A 80 16.01 16.60 2.00
N GLY A 81 15.13 17.46 1.49
CA GLY A 81 15.49 18.73 0.86
C GLY A 81 15.54 19.81 1.93
#